data_AF-A0A819ZMU9-F1
#
_entry.id   AF-A0A819ZMU9-F1
#
_cell.length_a   1.000
_cell.length_b   1.000
_cell.length_c   1.000
_cell.angle_alpha   90.00
_cell.angle_beta   90.00
_cell.angle_gamma   90.00
#
_symmetry.space_group_name_H-M   'P 1'
#
loop_
_entity.id
_entity.type
_entity.pdbx_description
1 polymer ?
#
loop_
_entity_poly.entity_id
_entity_poly.type
_entity_poly.pdbx_seq_one_letter_code
_entity_poly.pdbx_strand_id
1 'polypeptide(L)'
;MVQPLFASNPYSSPFLLAVYGLSNKFEAVDVLHRWLRIFEKSRELNVRVAAYSTNCDSRYLLSMRLATGFFAKYNNIAICDRVDALEIDLPQEWKAWFFMPIRQILFCFQDPVHLCTKLRNRILSDTSSLLIGKEEVSIEVLMELIESKSKLVHGLVQTDVNPKYRQNFTSCLNLSDDDVLVALEDIEGSQATRIYLRLLRSIVLPYVEHNTPIIDRIYHSWFGVFSCRTWQTWLHVVDETEMPEFHTDERINDMFITTTAHFSVELNAHSLLGICLLVAQKQLPESALAISNCHSQSCESTFTLTRSMSGTFSSIVNFTIEQFLKRAGKLSVLTEIENQSGSGQLKCPLKFPKHDKRQWKQTILKKQTADSSISLLTIDKIRKTVYRAFDNGYNLLSTVDVNTVLEKRKKFDFSSELVCTSSV
;
A
#
# COMPACT_ATOMS: atom_id res chain seq x y z
N MET A 1 -14.46 8.03 5.21
CA MET A 1 -14.20 7.68 6.62
C MET A 1 -13.06 8.54 7.13
N VAL A 2 -13.01 8.80 8.44
CA VAL A 2 -11.87 9.44 9.10
C VAL A 2 -11.41 8.54 10.23
N GLN A 3 -10.10 8.36 10.34
CA GLN A 3 -9.46 7.60 11.40
C GLN A 3 -8.69 8.59 12.30
N PRO A 4 -9.14 8.80 13.55
CA PRO A 4 -8.41 9.66 14.47
C PRO A 4 -7.07 9.05 14.87
N LEU A 5 -6.04 9.91 14.96
CA LEU A 5 -4.70 9.55 15.39
C LEU A 5 -4.45 10.11 16.81
N PHE A 6 -5.14 9.58 17.82
CA PHE A 6 -4.96 10.03 19.20
C PHE A 6 -3.81 9.30 19.89
N ALA A 7 -2.90 10.05 20.50
CA ALA A 7 -1.79 9.51 21.31
C ALA A 7 -2.27 8.69 22.52
N SER A 8 -3.44 9.01 23.07
CA SER A 8 -4.01 8.35 24.25
C SER A 8 -4.88 7.13 23.95
N ASN A 9 -5.37 6.98 22.72
CA ASN A 9 -6.21 5.85 22.33
C ASN A 9 -5.96 5.42 20.87
N PRO A 10 -5.00 4.51 20.64
CA PRO A 10 -4.73 3.96 19.31
C PRO A 10 -5.89 3.12 18.76
N TYR A 11 -6.92 2.85 19.56
CA TYR A 11 -8.11 2.05 19.20
C TYR A 11 -9.34 2.91 18.91
N SER A 12 -9.16 4.20 18.64
CA SER A 12 -10.26 5.07 18.25
C SER A 12 -10.87 4.54 16.95
N SER A 13 -12.15 4.17 16.98
CA SER A 13 -12.80 3.59 15.80
C SER A 13 -12.92 4.62 14.67
N PRO A 14 -12.73 4.21 13.40
CA PRO A 14 -12.98 5.10 12.27
C PRO A 14 -14.47 5.44 12.22
N PHE A 15 -14.79 6.66 11.81
CA PHE A 15 -16.17 7.10 11.66
C PHE A 15 -16.42 7.77 10.32
N LEU A 16 -17.69 7.85 9.94
CA LEU A 16 -18.10 8.45 8.69
C LEU A 16 -18.26 9.96 8.85
N LEU A 17 -17.30 10.73 8.32
CA LEU A 17 -17.37 12.19 8.30
C LEU A 17 -18.35 12.71 7.23
N ALA A 18 -18.24 12.21 6.01
CA ALA A 18 -19.06 12.63 4.88
C ALA A 18 -19.12 11.55 3.79
N VAL A 19 -20.24 11.55 3.04
CA VAL A 19 -20.43 10.72 1.85
C VAL A 19 -21.10 11.55 0.76
N TYR A 20 -20.69 11.30 -0.47
CA TYR A 20 -21.19 11.97 -1.65
C TYR A 20 -21.53 10.94 -2.72
N GLY A 21 -22.63 11.15 -3.42
CA GLY A 21 -22.92 10.44 -4.66
C GLY A 21 -22.14 11.06 -5.79
N LEU A 22 -21.43 10.24 -6.57
CA LEU A 22 -20.68 10.70 -7.73
C LEU A 22 -21.11 9.89 -8.95
N SER A 23 -21.13 10.55 -10.11
CA SER A 23 -21.09 9.83 -11.38
C SER A 23 -19.66 9.34 -11.63
N ASN A 24 -19.47 8.34 -12.48
CA ASN A 24 -18.14 7.82 -12.83
C ASN A 24 -17.30 8.79 -13.71
N LYS A 25 -17.82 9.99 -14.01
CA LYS A 25 -17.23 10.97 -14.93
C LYS A 25 -16.36 12.05 -14.25
N PHE A 26 -15.83 11.79 -13.06
CA PHE A 26 -14.95 12.75 -12.37
C PHE A 26 -13.49 12.58 -12.81
N GLU A 27 -12.76 13.69 -12.79
CA GLU A 27 -11.34 13.77 -13.09
C GLU A 27 -10.49 13.81 -11.82
N ALA A 28 -9.18 13.60 -11.95
CA ALA A 28 -8.24 13.68 -10.83
C ALA A 28 -8.26 15.07 -10.15
N VAL A 29 -8.46 16.13 -10.93
CA VAL A 29 -8.52 17.50 -10.41
C VAL A 29 -9.75 17.71 -9.50
N ASP A 30 -10.89 17.09 -9.81
CA ASP A 30 -12.10 17.17 -8.99
C ASP A 30 -11.89 16.54 -7.61
N VAL A 31 -11.15 15.43 -7.58
CA VAL A 31 -10.74 14.76 -6.35
C VAL A 31 -9.81 15.65 -5.53
N LEU A 32 -8.78 16.21 -6.17
CA LEU A 32 -7.82 17.10 -5.52
C LEU A 32 -8.52 18.30 -4.87
N HIS A 33 -9.39 18.99 -5.62
CA HIS A 33 -10.17 20.12 -5.09
C HIS A 33 -11.01 19.72 -3.87
N ARG A 34 -11.59 18.53 -3.88
CA ARG A 34 -12.36 18.03 -2.73
C ARG A 34 -11.46 17.79 -1.52
N TRP A 35 -10.30 17.16 -1.70
CA TRP A 35 -9.35 16.94 -0.61
C TRP A 35 -8.84 18.24 -0.03
N LEU A 36 -8.45 19.20 -0.87
CA LEU A 36 -8.04 20.52 -0.41
C LEU A 36 -9.16 21.22 0.36
N ARG A 37 -10.41 21.15 -0.12
CA ARG A 37 -11.55 21.71 0.63
C ARG A 37 -11.76 21.05 1.98
N ILE A 38 -11.63 19.72 2.07
CA ILE A 38 -11.73 18.99 3.35
C ILE A 38 -10.59 19.42 4.27
N PHE A 39 -9.37 19.47 3.76
CA PHE A 39 -8.18 19.93 4.50
C PHE A 39 -8.39 21.33 5.08
N GLU A 40 -8.84 22.29 4.26
CA GLU A 40 -9.12 23.66 4.71
C GLU A 40 -10.17 23.70 5.82
N LYS A 41 -11.29 23.00 5.64
CA LYS A 41 -12.36 22.95 6.63
C LYS A 41 -11.95 22.25 7.92
N SER A 42 -11.11 21.22 7.85
CA SER A 42 -10.52 20.60 9.04
C SER A 42 -9.59 21.57 9.75
N ARG A 43 -8.77 22.32 9.01
CA ARG A 43 -7.84 23.29 9.58
C ARG A 43 -8.56 24.46 10.27
N GLU A 44 -9.64 24.98 9.69
CA GLU A 44 -10.50 25.98 10.33
C GLU A 44 -11.01 25.53 11.72
N LEU A 45 -11.09 24.22 11.95
CA LEU A 45 -11.49 23.59 13.21
C LEU A 45 -10.30 23.08 14.05
N ASN A 46 -9.08 23.51 13.74
CA ASN A 46 -7.82 23.06 14.38
C ASN A 46 -7.58 21.53 14.28
N VAL A 47 -8.11 20.89 13.24
CA VAL A 47 -7.86 19.48 12.94
C VAL A 47 -6.88 19.39 11.78
N ARG A 48 -5.70 18.81 12.04
CA ARG A 48 -4.71 18.51 11.00
C ARG A 48 -5.04 17.17 10.33
N VAL A 49 -5.18 17.19 9.01
CA VAL A 49 -5.26 15.96 8.21
C VAL A 49 -3.84 15.50 7.92
N ALA A 50 -3.43 14.37 8.49
CA ALA A 50 -2.09 13.83 8.28
C ALA A 50 -1.93 13.13 6.93
N ALA A 51 -2.93 12.36 6.51
CA ALA A 51 -2.89 11.61 5.26
C ALA A 51 -4.27 11.34 4.65
N TYR A 52 -4.29 11.14 3.33
CA TYR A 52 -5.41 10.56 2.59
C TYR A 52 -5.07 9.14 2.11
N SER A 53 -6.02 8.23 2.22
CA SER A 53 -5.90 6.86 1.70
C SER A 53 -7.01 6.54 0.72
N THR A 54 -6.69 5.93 -0.43
CA THR A 54 -7.67 5.61 -1.48
C THR A 54 -7.40 4.29 -2.17
N ASN A 55 -8.39 3.77 -2.89
CA ASN A 55 -8.26 2.61 -3.76
C ASN A 55 -7.31 2.91 -4.95
N CYS A 56 -6.76 1.83 -5.54
CA CYS A 56 -5.80 1.83 -6.66
C CYS A 56 -6.34 2.23 -8.04
N ASP A 57 -7.26 3.20 -8.11
CA ASP A 57 -7.71 3.84 -9.35
C ASP A 57 -6.70 4.90 -9.81
N SER A 58 -6.45 4.96 -11.12
CA SER A 58 -5.46 5.88 -11.71
C SER A 58 -5.77 7.35 -11.44
N ARG A 59 -7.06 7.75 -11.37
CA ARG A 59 -7.46 9.14 -11.10
C ARG A 59 -7.11 9.54 -9.67
N TYR A 60 -7.33 8.66 -8.70
CA TYR A 60 -6.93 8.93 -7.32
C TYR A 60 -5.41 9.01 -7.19
N LEU A 61 -4.68 8.11 -7.86
CA LEU A 61 -3.22 8.15 -7.87
C LEU A 61 -2.67 9.46 -8.47
N LEU A 62 -3.22 9.92 -9.60
CA LEU A 62 -2.85 11.20 -10.18
C LEU A 62 -3.16 12.36 -9.22
N SER A 63 -4.32 12.33 -8.56
CA SER A 63 -4.69 13.33 -7.54
C SER A 63 -3.71 13.37 -6.38
N MET A 64 -3.25 12.20 -5.91
CA MET A 64 -2.25 12.09 -4.85
C MET A 64 -0.89 12.63 -5.29
N ARG A 65 -0.46 12.30 -6.51
CA ARG A 65 0.78 12.82 -7.10
C ARG A 65 0.76 14.35 -7.20
N LEU A 66 -0.35 14.92 -7.65
CA LEU A 66 -0.57 16.37 -7.69
C LEU A 66 -0.59 16.97 -6.28
N ALA A 67 -1.24 16.33 -5.31
CA ALA A 67 -1.32 16.81 -3.92
C ALA A 67 0.03 16.84 -3.20
N THR A 68 0.89 15.87 -3.49
CA THR A 68 2.19 15.68 -2.82
C THR A 68 3.36 16.25 -3.61
N GLY A 69 3.15 16.67 -4.87
CA GLY A 69 4.21 17.04 -5.79
C GLY A 69 5.07 15.86 -6.26
N PHE A 70 4.60 14.62 -6.07
CA PHE A 70 5.32 13.40 -6.41
C PHE A 70 5.26 13.12 -7.92
N PHE A 71 6.33 13.47 -8.63
CA PHE A 71 6.44 13.36 -10.10
C PHE A 71 5.29 14.03 -10.88
N ALA A 72 4.59 14.98 -10.29
CA ALA A 72 3.50 15.71 -10.93
C ALA A 72 3.42 17.11 -10.35
N LYS A 73 3.01 18.09 -11.16
CA LYS A 73 2.79 19.47 -10.72
C LYS A 73 1.41 19.92 -11.13
N TYR A 74 0.71 20.56 -10.20
CA TYR A 74 -0.56 21.21 -10.49
C TYR A 74 -0.32 22.69 -10.76
N ASN A 75 -0.62 23.14 -11.98
CA ASN A 75 -0.45 24.54 -12.35
C ASN A 75 -1.30 25.43 -11.43
N ASN A 76 -0.73 26.54 -10.97
CA ASN A 76 -1.38 27.59 -10.18
C ASN A 76 -1.75 27.27 -8.71
N ILE A 77 -1.44 26.09 -8.18
CA ILE A 77 -1.54 25.84 -6.73
C ILE A 77 -0.23 25.26 -6.23
N ALA A 78 0.57 26.10 -5.58
CA ALA A 78 1.77 25.67 -4.90
C ALA A 78 1.42 25.04 -3.53
N ILE A 79 0.89 23.82 -3.56
CA ILE A 79 0.42 23.09 -2.36
C ILE A 79 1.55 22.97 -1.32
N CYS A 80 2.78 22.74 -1.76
CA CYS A 80 3.96 22.59 -0.90
C CYS A 80 4.51 23.91 -0.34
N ASP A 81 4.10 25.07 -0.88
CA ASP A 81 4.66 26.38 -0.46
C ASP A 81 3.91 27.00 0.73
N ARG A 82 2.86 26.33 1.20
CA ARG A 82 1.98 26.84 2.24
C ARG A 82 2.68 26.94 3.60
N VAL A 83 2.30 27.97 4.36
CA VAL A 83 2.90 28.29 5.68
C VAL A 83 2.71 27.16 6.70
N ASP A 84 1.63 26.38 6.57
CA ASP A 84 1.29 25.25 7.45
C ASP A 84 1.87 23.90 7.02
N ALA A 85 2.68 23.88 5.95
CA ALA A 85 3.41 22.70 5.51
C ALA A 85 4.44 22.23 6.55
N LEU A 86 4.52 20.92 6.70
CA LEU A 86 5.56 20.24 7.49
C LEU A 86 6.83 20.16 6.65
N GLU A 87 7.98 20.31 7.28
CA GLU A 87 9.27 20.31 6.59
C GLU A 87 10.09 19.09 7.01
N ILE A 88 10.40 18.23 6.05
CA ILE A 88 11.21 17.04 6.26
C ILE A 88 12.68 17.46 6.21
N ASP A 89 13.36 17.39 7.36
CA ASP A 89 14.83 17.44 7.40
C ASP A 89 15.41 16.16 6.74
N LEU A 90 15.84 16.32 5.49
CA LEU A 90 16.31 15.24 4.62
C LEU A 90 17.82 15.37 4.38
N PRO A 91 18.62 14.34 4.72
CA PRO A 91 20.04 14.32 4.38
C PRO A 91 20.27 14.53 2.88
N GLN A 92 21.27 15.33 2.54
CA GLN A 92 21.53 15.75 1.15
C GLN A 92 21.76 14.55 0.22
N GLU A 93 22.43 13.52 0.72
CA GLU A 93 22.70 12.27 0.02
C GLU A 93 21.45 11.44 -0.29
N TRP A 94 20.30 11.70 0.35
CA TRP A 94 19.06 10.98 0.08
C TRP A 94 18.30 11.53 -1.12
N LYS A 95 18.65 12.72 -1.61
CA LYS A 95 18.02 13.34 -2.80
C LYS A 95 18.15 12.49 -4.06
N ALA A 96 19.12 11.58 -4.11
CA ALA A 96 19.31 10.66 -5.24
C ALA A 96 18.19 9.61 -5.37
N TRP A 97 17.47 9.30 -4.28
CA TRP A 97 16.48 8.22 -4.28
C TRP A 97 15.14 8.59 -3.61
N PHE A 98 15.10 9.65 -2.79
CA PHE A 98 13.89 10.20 -2.19
C PHE A 98 13.38 11.39 -3.02
N PHE A 99 12.28 11.17 -3.76
CA PHE A 99 11.78 12.12 -4.75
C PHE A 99 10.55 12.91 -4.32
N MET A 100 10.01 12.65 -3.12
CA MET A 100 8.93 13.46 -2.57
C MET A 100 9.48 14.83 -2.12
N PRO A 101 8.81 15.95 -2.44
CA PRO A 101 9.21 17.28 -1.96
C PRO A 101 9.35 17.32 -0.44
N ILE A 102 10.37 18.04 0.05
CA ILE A 102 10.65 18.16 1.49
C ILE A 102 9.54 18.86 2.28
N ARG A 103 8.76 19.72 1.63
CA ARG A 103 7.60 20.40 2.26
C ARG A 103 6.31 19.70 1.88
N GLN A 104 5.56 19.23 2.87
CA GLN A 104 4.32 18.48 2.70
C GLN A 104 3.23 19.01 3.64
N ILE A 105 2.03 19.27 3.11
CA ILE A 105 0.87 19.58 3.97
C ILE A 105 0.15 18.32 4.46
N LEU A 106 0.27 17.22 3.71
CA LEU A 106 -0.34 15.93 3.96
C LEU A 106 0.40 14.84 3.20
N PHE A 107 0.18 13.59 3.58
CA PHE A 107 0.68 12.41 2.88
C PHE A 107 -0.43 11.65 2.17
N CYS A 108 -0.05 10.76 1.27
CA CYS A 108 -1.01 9.97 0.49
C CYS A 108 -0.60 8.49 0.48
N PHE A 109 -1.59 7.60 0.66
CA PHE A 109 -1.40 6.16 0.58
C PHE A 109 -2.41 5.52 -0.37
N GLN A 110 -1.92 4.75 -1.32
CA GLN A 110 -2.73 3.81 -2.08
C GLN A 110 -3.01 2.57 -1.23
N ASP A 111 -4.25 2.08 -1.27
CA ASP A 111 -4.69 0.97 -0.45
C ASP A 111 -3.84 -0.29 -0.75
N PRO A 112 -3.13 -0.83 0.26
CA PRO A 112 -2.23 -1.96 0.06
C PRO A 112 -2.95 -3.27 -0.29
N VAL A 113 -4.20 -3.47 0.15
CA VAL A 113 -5.02 -4.64 -0.19
C VAL A 113 -5.40 -4.61 -1.67
N HIS A 114 -5.81 -3.43 -2.16
CA HIS A 114 -6.09 -3.26 -3.59
C HIS A 114 -4.82 -3.32 -4.45
N LEU A 115 -3.69 -2.84 -3.94
CA LEU A 115 -2.41 -2.97 -4.61
C LEU A 115 -1.98 -4.43 -4.74
N CYS A 116 -2.07 -5.20 -3.65
CA CYS A 116 -1.76 -6.64 -3.66
C CYS A 116 -2.66 -7.41 -4.63
N THR A 117 -3.97 -7.17 -4.61
CA THR A 117 -4.89 -7.83 -5.54
C THR A 117 -4.63 -7.44 -6.99
N LYS A 118 -4.18 -6.20 -7.26
CA LYS A 118 -3.76 -5.77 -8.61
C LYS A 118 -2.51 -6.53 -9.08
N LEU A 119 -1.49 -6.69 -8.23
CA LEU A 119 -0.30 -7.49 -8.55
C LEU A 119 -0.65 -8.97 -8.74
N ARG A 120 -1.45 -9.56 -7.85
CA ARG A 120 -1.93 -10.94 -8.02
C ARG A 120 -2.69 -11.11 -9.33
N ASN A 121 -3.63 -10.22 -9.64
CA ASN A 121 -4.42 -10.37 -10.87
C ASN A 121 -3.57 -10.20 -12.13
N ARG A 122 -2.41 -9.53 -12.06
CA ARG A 122 -1.48 -9.43 -13.19
C ARG A 122 -0.84 -10.79 -13.50
N ILE A 123 -0.32 -11.52 -12.51
CA ILE A 123 0.22 -12.88 -12.75
C ILE A 123 -0.86 -13.87 -13.24
N LEU A 124 -2.12 -13.65 -12.87
CA LEU A 124 -3.25 -14.49 -13.31
C LEU A 124 -3.88 -14.04 -14.65
N SER A 125 -3.29 -13.06 -15.34
CA SER A 125 -3.87 -12.47 -16.54
C SER A 125 -3.26 -13.06 -17.80
N ASP A 126 -4.10 -13.65 -18.66
CA ASP A 126 -3.69 -14.20 -19.96
C ASP A 126 -3.14 -13.13 -20.94
N THR A 127 -3.31 -11.85 -20.61
CA THR A 127 -2.90 -10.71 -21.44
C THR A 127 -1.57 -10.09 -21.01
N SER A 128 -0.91 -10.60 -19.98
CA SER A 128 0.38 -10.05 -19.53
C SER A 128 1.45 -11.11 -19.51
N SER A 129 2.63 -10.73 -20.00
CA SER A 129 3.80 -11.59 -20.11
C SER A 129 4.91 -11.01 -19.25
N LEU A 130 4.70 -11.04 -17.94
CA LEU A 130 5.63 -10.48 -16.95
C LEU A 130 6.98 -11.17 -17.06
N LEU A 131 8.06 -10.41 -17.21
CA LEU A 131 9.41 -10.95 -17.39
C LEU A 131 10.38 -10.30 -16.42
N ILE A 132 11.17 -11.11 -15.70
CA ILE A 132 12.24 -10.63 -14.81
C ILE A 132 13.53 -11.34 -15.20
N GLY A 133 14.45 -10.61 -15.85
CA GLY A 133 15.68 -11.22 -16.36
C GLY A 133 15.38 -12.16 -17.51
N LYS A 134 15.90 -13.39 -17.45
CA LYS A 134 15.68 -14.42 -18.49
C LYS A 134 14.45 -15.30 -18.25
N GLU A 135 13.73 -15.09 -17.16
CA GLU A 135 12.62 -15.94 -16.75
C GLU A 135 11.29 -15.18 -16.72
N GLU A 136 10.23 -15.85 -17.15
CA GLU A 136 8.86 -15.36 -17.08
C GLU A 136 8.26 -15.59 -15.69
N VAL A 137 7.45 -14.64 -15.23
CA VAL A 137 6.62 -14.81 -14.04
C VAL A 137 5.38 -15.58 -14.48
N SER A 138 5.31 -16.85 -14.06
CA SER A 138 4.35 -17.82 -14.56
C SER A 138 3.44 -18.37 -13.47
N ILE A 139 2.15 -18.50 -13.81
CA ILE A 139 1.16 -19.17 -12.97
C ILE A 139 1.30 -20.70 -13.04
N GLU A 140 1.81 -21.23 -14.14
CA GLU A 140 2.07 -22.65 -14.36
C GLU A 140 3.03 -23.20 -13.30
N VAL A 141 4.06 -22.42 -12.93
CA VAL A 141 4.97 -22.75 -11.80
C VAL A 141 4.20 -22.93 -10.48
N LEU A 142 3.16 -22.13 -10.24
CA LEU A 142 2.33 -22.26 -9.03
C LEU A 142 1.36 -23.43 -9.11
N MET A 143 0.87 -23.74 -10.31
CA MET A 143 0.05 -24.93 -10.54
C MET A 143 0.87 -26.20 -10.37
N GLU A 144 2.09 -26.24 -10.90
CA GLU A 144 3.04 -27.34 -10.71
C GLU A 144 3.35 -27.53 -9.23
N LEU A 145 3.58 -26.45 -8.47
CA LEU A 145 3.79 -26.55 -7.01
C LEU A 145 2.61 -27.23 -6.31
N ILE A 146 1.38 -26.84 -6.65
CA ILE A 146 0.16 -27.39 -6.04
C ILE A 146 -0.04 -28.87 -6.40
N GLU A 147 0.38 -29.29 -7.61
CA GLU A 147 0.20 -30.66 -8.09
C GLU A 147 1.32 -31.60 -7.65
N SER A 148 2.56 -31.11 -7.60
CA SER A 148 3.76 -31.89 -7.32
C SER A 148 4.11 -32.01 -5.85
N LYS A 149 3.74 -31.03 -5.01
CA LYS A 149 4.06 -31.01 -3.58
C LYS A 149 2.83 -31.12 -2.69
N SER A 150 3.05 -31.62 -1.48
CA SER A 150 1.98 -31.72 -0.48
C SER A 150 1.55 -30.34 0.00
N LYS A 151 0.23 -30.12 0.08
CA LYS A 151 -0.36 -28.91 0.69
C LYS A 151 0.17 -28.60 2.09
N LEU A 152 0.62 -29.60 2.84
CA LEU A 152 1.19 -29.39 4.17
C LEU A 152 2.54 -28.63 4.14
N VAL A 153 3.20 -28.59 2.99
CA VAL A 153 4.48 -27.89 2.78
C VAL A 153 4.26 -26.42 2.43
N HIS A 154 3.29 -26.12 1.56
CA HIS A 154 3.14 -24.79 0.95
C HIS A 154 1.79 -24.11 1.24
N GLY A 155 0.80 -24.81 1.79
CA GLY A 155 -0.52 -24.28 2.18
C GLY A 155 -1.49 -23.93 1.04
N LEU A 156 -1.01 -23.72 -0.19
CA LEU A 156 -1.83 -23.32 -1.35
C LEU A 156 -2.92 -24.34 -1.74
N VAL A 157 -4.00 -23.81 -2.30
CA VAL A 157 -5.06 -24.59 -2.98
C VAL A 157 -5.37 -24.02 -4.36
N GLN A 158 -6.01 -24.82 -5.21
CA GLN A 158 -6.39 -24.42 -6.58
C GLN A 158 -7.20 -23.11 -6.65
N THR A 159 -7.98 -22.78 -5.62
CA THR A 159 -8.73 -21.52 -5.59
C THR A 159 -7.82 -20.29 -5.44
N ASP A 160 -6.60 -20.45 -4.92
CA ASP A 160 -5.66 -19.33 -4.73
C ASP A 160 -5.07 -18.80 -6.04
N VAL A 161 -4.95 -19.67 -7.04
CA VAL A 161 -4.48 -19.34 -8.39
C VAL A 161 -5.64 -19.15 -9.37
N ASN A 162 -6.90 -19.14 -8.90
CA ASN A 162 -8.04 -19.03 -9.81
C ASN A 162 -8.34 -17.57 -10.19
N PRO A 163 -8.33 -17.21 -11.49
CA PRO A 163 -8.57 -15.84 -11.96
C PRO A 163 -10.00 -15.34 -11.76
N LYS A 164 -10.98 -16.23 -11.52
CA LYS A 164 -12.38 -15.85 -11.24
C LYS A 164 -12.52 -15.03 -9.96
N TYR A 165 -11.64 -15.23 -8.98
CA TYR A 165 -11.69 -14.56 -7.69
C TYR A 165 -10.78 -13.33 -7.64
N ARG A 166 -11.06 -12.32 -8.48
CA ARG A 166 -10.23 -11.11 -8.63
C ARG A 166 -10.08 -10.25 -7.37
N GLN A 167 -11.03 -10.33 -6.44
CA GLN A 167 -11.06 -9.54 -5.21
C GLN A 167 -10.56 -10.32 -3.98
N ASN A 168 -10.08 -11.55 -4.15
CA ASN A 168 -9.66 -12.38 -3.03
C ASN A 168 -8.28 -11.98 -2.50
N PHE A 169 -8.27 -11.15 -1.47
CA PHE A 169 -7.04 -10.74 -0.79
C PHE A 169 -6.38 -11.88 -0.02
N THR A 170 -7.14 -12.83 0.53
CA THR A 170 -6.58 -13.98 1.26
C THR A 170 -5.62 -14.78 0.37
N SER A 171 -5.97 -14.96 -0.90
CA SER A 171 -5.06 -15.63 -1.85
C SER A 171 -3.79 -14.84 -2.11
N CYS A 172 -3.79 -13.51 -1.99
CA CYS A 172 -2.55 -12.72 -2.07
C CYS A 172 -1.63 -13.06 -0.90
N LEU A 173 -2.18 -13.18 0.32
CA LEU A 173 -1.42 -13.56 1.50
C LEU A 173 -0.82 -14.95 1.34
N ASN A 174 -1.66 -15.94 0.97
CA ASN A 174 -1.25 -17.33 0.78
C ASN A 174 -0.14 -17.45 -0.29
N LEU A 175 -0.29 -16.78 -1.44
CA LEU A 175 0.71 -16.82 -2.52
C LEU A 175 2.06 -16.22 -2.10
N SER A 176 2.03 -15.21 -1.24
CA SER A 176 3.24 -14.52 -0.77
C SER A 176 3.82 -15.10 0.53
N ASP A 177 3.35 -16.27 0.97
CA ASP A 177 3.79 -16.88 2.21
C ASP A 177 5.24 -17.39 2.12
N ASP A 178 5.98 -17.37 3.24
CA ASP A 178 7.38 -17.81 3.25
C ASP A 178 7.50 -19.30 2.89
N ASP A 179 6.54 -20.12 3.33
CA ASP A 179 6.53 -21.56 3.03
C ASP A 179 6.36 -21.81 1.52
N VAL A 180 5.58 -20.98 0.82
CA VAL A 180 5.47 -21.02 -0.65
C VAL A 180 6.77 -20.60 -1.31
N LEU A 181 7.38 -19.50 -0.85
CA LEU A 181 8.63 -18.99 -1.41
C LEU A 181 9.80 -19.97 -1.25
N VAL A 182 9.83 -20.73 -0.15
CA VAL A 182 10.78 -21.81 0.08
C VAL A 182 10.44 -23.02 -0.79
N ALA A 183 9.17 -23.43 -0.84
CA ALA A 183 8.78 -24.59 -1.62
C ALA A 183 9.00 -24.41 -3.13
N LEU A 184 8.99 -23.18 -3.65
CA LEU A 184 9.34 -22.91 -5.04
C LEU A 184 10.83 -23.13 -5.35
N GLU A 185 11.74 -23.18 -4.37
CA GLU A 185 13.19 -23.39 -4.62
C GLU A 185 13.50 -24.66 -5.40
N ASP A 186 12.69 -25.71 -5.22
CA ASP A 186 12.91 -26.99 -5.89
C ASP A 186 12.22 -27.09 -7.25
N ILE A 187 11.58 -26.02 -7.74
CA ILE A 187 10.92 -25.98 -9.06
C ILE A 187 11.81 -25.19 -10.03
N GLU A 188 12.19 -25.84 -11.13
CA GLU A 188 13.01 -25.25 -12.20
C GLU A 188 12.26 -24.09 -12.88
N GLY A 189 12.96 -23.00 -13.20
CA GLY A 189 12.36 -21.81 -13.84
C GLY A 189 11.39 -21.02 -12.96
N SER A 190 11.40 -21.25 -11.64
CA SER A 190 10.49 -20.56 -10.70
C SER A 190 11.03 -19.22 -10.19
N GLN A 191 12.27 -18.85 -10.50
CA GLN A 191 12.99 -17.79 -9.81
C GLN A 191 12.35 -16.42 -10.05
N ALA A 192 11.95 -16.10 -11.28
CA ALA A 192 11.19 -14.88 -11.55
C ALA A 192 9.86 -14.83 -10.77
N THR A 193 9.10 -15.93 -10.75
CA THR A 193 7.86 -16.04 -9.98
C THR A 193 8.10 -15.83 -8.48
N ARG A 194 9.17 -16.41 -7.92
CA ARG A 194 9.56 -16.21 -6.52
C ARG A 194 9.90 -14.75 -6.21
N ILE A 195 10.63 -14.08 -7.09
CA ILE A 195 10.95 -12.65 -6.97
C ILE A 195 9.65 -11.83 -6.97
N TYR A 196 8.73 -12.12 -7.89
CA TYR A 196 7.45 -11.44 -7.98
C TYR A 196 6.58 -11.63 -6.72
N LEU A 197 6.54 -12.83 -6.15
CA LEU A 197 5.82 -13.11 -4.91
C LEU A 197 6.48 -12.46 -3.69
N ARG A 198 7.81 -12.33 -3.68
CA ARG A 198 8.54 -11.52 -2.68
C ARG A 198 8.19 -10.02 -2.79
N LEU A 199 8.00 -9.49 -4.01
CA LEU A 199 7.49 -8.13 -4.20
C LEU A 199 6.09 -7.97 -3.60
N LEU A 200 5.20 -8.94 -3.81
CA LEU A 200 3.87 -8.94 -3.19
C LEU A 200 3.96 -8.93 -1.66
N ARG A 201 4.82 -9.79 -1.07
CA ARG A 201 5.09 -9.83 0.38
C ARG A 201 5.62 -8.50 0.91
N SER A 202 6.46 -7.82 0.13
CA SER A 202 7.04 -6.52 0.48
C SER A 202 6.02 -5.37 0.57
N ILE A 203 4.79 -5.56 0.07
CA ILE A 203 3.67 -4.62 0.25
C ILE A 203 2.84 -5.00 1.50
N VAL A 204 2.63 -6.30 1.72
CA VAL A 204 1.85 -6.81 2.87
C VAL A 204 2.49 -6.43 4.20
N LEU A 205 3.78 -6.73 4.37
CA LEU A 205 4.50 -6.53 5.64
C LEU A 205 4.50 -5.07 6.13
N PRO A 206 4.79 -4.05 5.31
CA PRO A 206 4.84 -2.67 5.78
C PRO A 206 3.47 -2.01 6.00
N TYR A 207 2.42 -2.43 5.31
CA TYR A 207 1.16 -1.68 5.26
C TYR A 207 -0.08 -2.43 5.75
N VAL A 208 -0.07 -3.77 5.71
CA VAL A 208 -1.22 -4.60 6.12
C VAL A 208 -0.97 -5.23 7.48
N GLU A 209 0.21 -5.83 7.66
CA GLU A 209 0.53 -6.53 8.90
C GLU A 209 0.64 -5.55 10.07
N HIS A 210 -0.09 -5.79 11.16
CA HIS A 210 -0.15 -4.87 12.30
C HIS A 210 1.09 -4.97 13.20
N ASN A 211 1.72 -6.13 13.23
CA ASN A 211 2.82 -6.42 14.16
C ASN A 211 4.22 -6.14 13.60
N THR A 212 4.33 -5.69 12.35
CA THR A 212 5.63 -5.35 11.75
C THR A 212 6.25 -4.13 12.44
N PRO A 213 7.48 -4.24 12.98
CA PRO A 213 8.21 -3.11 13.55
C PRO A 213 8.46 -2.00 12.53
N ILE A 214 8.46 -0.75 12.96
CA ILE A 214 8.56 0.41 12.03
C ILE A 214 9.80 0.38 11.13
N ILE A 215 10.94 -0.08 11.66
CA ILE A 215 12.17 -0.19 10.86
C ILE A 215 12.07 -1.26 9.78
N ASP A 216 11.36 -2.35 10.05
CA ASP A 216 11.11 -3.40 9.07
C ASP A 216 10.07 -2.95 8.05
N ARG A 217 9.11 -2.11 8.44
CA ARG A 217 8.21 -1.44 7.47
C ARG A 217 9.01 -0.60 6.47
N ILE A 218 9.97 0.20 6.94
CA ILE A 218 10.86 0.99 6.08
C ILE A 218 11.68 0.05 5.17
N TYR A 219 12.26 -1.02 5.73
CA TYR A 219 13.02 -2.00 4.96
C TYR A 219 12.19 -2.58 3.81
N HIS A 220 11.02 -3.16 4.11
CA HIS A 220 10.20 -3.82 3.11
C HIS A 220 9.63 -2.86 2.07
N SER A 221 9.22 -1.64 2.48
CA SER A 221 8.71 -0.65 1.52
C SER A 221 9.78 -0.24 0.52
N TRP A 222 11.00 0.03 0.98
CA TRP A 222 12.10 0.46 0.11
C TRP A 222 12.70 -0.70 -0.69
N PHE A 223 12.68 -1.92 -0.14
CA PHE A 223 13.05 -3.13 -0.88
C PHE A 223 12.13 -3.30 -2.11
N GLY A 224 10.82 -3.10 -1.94
CA GLY A 224 9.86 -3.13 -3.04
C GLY A 224 10.15 -2.05 -4.09
N VAL A 225 10.43 -0.81 -3.65
CA VAL A 225 10.80 0.30 -4.55
C VAL A 225 12.05 0.00 -5.36
N PHE A 226 13.16 -0.36 -4.71
CA PHE A 226 14.43 -0.59 -5.41
C PHE A 226 14.38 -1.78 -6.35
N SER A 227 13.66 -2.84 -5.95
CA SER A 227 13.43 -4.00 -6.82
C SER A 227 12.61 -3.61 -8.05
N CYS A 228 11.54 -2.82 -7.89
CA CYS A 228 10.74 -2.34 -9.03
C CYS A 228 11.53 -1.41 -9.95
N ARG A 229 12.30 -0.46 -9.40
CA ARG A 229 13.15 0.47 -10.19
C ARG A 229 14.22 -0.27 -10.98
N THR A 230 14.90 -1.23 -10.35
CA THR A 230 15.95 -2.03 -10.99
C THR A 230 15.36 -2.88 -12.10
N TRP A 231 14.23 -3.56 -11.84
CA TRP A 231 13.49 -4.33 -12.85
C TRP A 231 13.05 -3.44 -14.01
N GLN A 232 12.40 -2.30 -13.75
CA GLN A 232 11.97 -1.38 -14.79
C GLN A 232 13.15 -0.86 -15.62
N THR A 233 14.24 -0.47 -14.96
CA THR A 233 15.42 0.06 -15.66
C THR A 233 16.03 -0.98 -16.59
N TRP A 234 16.10 -2.23 -16.13
CA TRP A 234 16.58 -3.34 -16.95
C TRP A 234 15.73 -3.53 -18.21
N LEU A 235 14.41 -3.49 -18.10
CA LEU A 235 13.50 -3.57 -19.25
C LEU A 235 13.73 -2.45 -20.29
N HIS A 236 14.25 -1.28 -19.88
CA HIS A 236 14.52 -0.16 -20.79
C HIS A 236 15.92 -0.19 -21.42
N VAL A 237 16.83 -1.05 -20.93
CA VAL A 237 18.23 -1.09 -21.42
C VAL A 237 18.62 -2.42 -22.04
N VAL A 238 17.78 -3.45 -21.92
CA VAL A 238 17.97 -4.73 -22.62
C VAL A 238 17.84 -4.51 -24.13
N ASP A 239 18.75 -5.12 -24.89
CA ASP A 239 18.93 -4.86 -26.34
C ASP A 239 18.13 -5.83 -27.21
N GLU A 240 17.85 -5.43 -28.45
CA GLU A 240 17.13 -6.24 -29.45
C GLU A 240 17.83 -7.59 -29.70
N THR A 241 19.16 -7.59 -29.62
CA THR A 241 19.97 -8.78 -29.86
C THR A 241 19.94 -9.79 -28.73
N GLU A 242 19.71 -9.34 -27.50
CA GLU A 242 19.60 -10.22 -26.33
C GLU A 242 18.17 -10.74 -26.18
N MET A 243 17.16 -9.92 -26.56
CA MET A 243 15.77 -10.34 -26.62
C MET A 243 15.03 -9.70 -27.82
N PRO A 244 14.89 -10.40 -28.96
CA PRO A 244 14.32 -9.85 -30.22
C PRO A 244 12.85 -9.46 -30.15
N GLU A 245 12.16 -9.84 -29.07
CA GLU A 245 10.74 -9.60 -28.86
C GLU A 245 10.45 -8.19 -28.30
N PHE A 246 11.44 -7.31 -28.15
CA PHE A 246 11.41 -6.12 -27.27
C PHE A 246 11.29 -4.74 -27.94
N HIS A 247 10.48 -4.54 -28.99
CA HIS A 247 10.57 -3.26 -29.76
C HIS A 247 9.34 -2.36 -29.81
N THR A 248 8.47 -2.40 -28.80
CA THR A 248 7.48 -1.34 -28.59
C THR A 248 7.31 -1.02 -27.10
N ASP A 249 7.07 0.25 -26.76
CA ASP A 249 6.70 0.68 -25.40
C ASP A 249 5.46 -0.08 -24.88
N GLU A 250 4.56 -0.48 -25.78
CA GLU A 250 3.40 -1.32 -25.47
C GLU A 250 3.81 -2.69 -24.91
N ARG A 251 4.85 -3.34 -25.47
CA ARG A 251 5.34 -4.63 -24.99
C ARG A 251 6.03 -4.53 -23.63
N ILE A 252 6.82 -3.46 -23.40
CA ILE A 252 7.46 -3.22 -22.09
C ILE A 252 6.39 -3.10 -20.99
N ASN A 253 5.28 -2.42 -21.28
CA ASN A 253 4.16 -2.30 -20.33
C ASN A 253 3.54 -3.66 -20.00
N ASP A 254 3.53 -4.61 -20.93
CA ASP A 254 3.04 -5.97 -20.72
C ASP A 254 3.99 -6.86 -19.92
N MET A 255 5.28 -6.54 -19.94
CA MET A 255 6.35 -7.25 -19.24
C MET A 255 6.59 -6.76 -17.81
N PHE A 256 5.96 -5.67 -17.41
CA PHE A 256 6.11 -5.07 -16.07
C PHE A 256 4.78 -5.05 -15.31
N ILE A 257 4.87 -4.77 -14.01
CA ILE A 257 3.68 -4.36 -13.24
C ILE A 257 3.10 -3.09 -13.85
N THR A 258 1.77 -2.92 -13.77
CA THR A 258 1.14 -1.73 -14.34
C THR A 258 1.75 -0.45 -13.76
N THR A 259 1.87 0.60 -14.57
CA THR A 259 2.41 1.91 -14.16
C THR A 259 1.74 2.45 -12.89
N THR A 260 0.42 2.23 -12.77
CA THR A 260 -0.33 2.62 -11.56
C THR A 260 0.13 1.88 -10.31
N ALA A 261 0.41 0.58 -10.41
CA ALA A 261 0.91 -0.21 -9.30
C ALA A 261 2.33 0.22 -8.92
N HIS A 262 3.20 0.42 -9.91
CA HIS A 262 4.57 0.89 -9.70
C HIS A 262 4.62 2.21 -8.91
N PHE A 263 3.92 3.24 -9.39
CA PHE A 263 3.85 4.52 -8.68
C PHE A 263 3.16 4.43 -7.32
N SER A 264 2.26 3.47 -7.11
CA SER A 264 1.62 3.26 -5.81
C SER A 264 2.59 2.68 -4.78
N VAL A 265 3.46 1.73 -5.20
CA VAL A 265 4.56 1.21 -4.36
C VAL A 265 5.49 2.35 -3.97
N GLU A 266 5.92 3.17 -4.93
CA GLU A 266 6.81 4.30 -4.64
C GLU A 266 6.18 5.36 -3.74
N LEU A 267 4.96 5.80 -4.05
CA LEU A 267 4.26 6.82 -3.27
C LEU A 267 4.08 6.37 -1.82
N ASN A 268 3.67 5.13 -1.59
CA ASN A 268 3.49 4.58 -0.25
C ASN A 268 4.81 4.54 0.54
N ALA A 269 5.93 4.19 -0.10
CA ALA A 269 7.25 4.13 0.55
C ALA A 269 7.75 5.53 0.93
N HIS A 270 7.60 6.51 0.04
CA HIS A 270 7.96 7.89 0.33
C HIS A 270 7.09 8.49 1.43
N SER A 271 5.77 8.28 1.37
CA SER A 271 4.85 8.74 2.41
C SER A 271 5.17 8.13 3.77
N LEU A 272 5.45 6.82 3.82
CA LEU A 272 5.87 6.13 5.05
C LEU A 272 7.13 6.76 5.64
N LEU A 273 8.19 6.90 4.84
CA LEU A 273 9.45 7.45 5.32
C LEU A 273 9.30 8.92 5.73
N GLY A 274 8.56 9.72 4.97
CA GLY A 274 8.27 11.12 5.32
C GLY A 274 7.57 11.26 6.68
N ILE A 275 6.55 10.43 6.94
CA ILE A 275 5.89 10.39 8.25
C ILE A 275 6.87 9.98 9.35
N CYS A 276 7.70 8.94 9.12
CA CYS A 276 8.69 8.50 10.11
C CYS A 276 9.67 9.62 10.48
N LEU A 277 10.16 10.37 9.49
CA LEU A 277 11.06 11.49 9.69
C LEU A 277 10.39 12.61 10.47
N LEU A 278 9.16 12.98 10.13
CA LEU A 278 8.42 14.03 10.83
C LEU A 278 8.07 13.65 12.28
N VAL A 279 7.81 12.38 12.56
CA VAL A 279 7.64 11.90 13.94
C VAL A 279 8.97 11.96 14.70
N ALA A 280 10.08 11.53 14.10
CA ALA A 280 11.41 11.64 14.70
C ALA A 280 11.81 13.10 14.96
N GLN A 281 11.39 14.02 14.09
CA GLN A 281 11.56 15.47 14.20
C GLN A 281 10.53 16.14 15.14
N LYS A 282 9.62 15.36 15.75
CA LYS A 282 8.55 15.83 16.65
C LYS A 282 7.55 16.81 16.02
N GLN A 283 7.44 16.82 14.69
CA GLN A 283 6.44 17.59 13.96
C GLN A 283 5.09 16.87 13.84
N LEU A 284 5.10 15.53 13.95
CA LEU A 284 3.91 14.69 14.02
C LEU A 284 3.89 13.86 15.30
N PRO A 285 2.71 13.51 15.84
CA PRO A 285 2.61 12.64 17.00
C PRO A 285 2.99 11.20 16.65
N GLU A 286 3.45 10.46 17.66
CA GLU A 286 3.80 9.03 17.55
C GLU A 286 2.67 8.17 16.99
N SER A 287 1.42 8.54 17.27
CA SER A 287 0.21 7.89 16.73
C SER A 287 0.14 7.90 15.20
N ALA A 288 0.89 8.80 14.52
CA ALA A 288 1.00 8.80 13.06
C ALA A 288 1.76 7.58 12.51
N LEU A 289 2.54 6.88 13.35
CA LEU A 289 3.21 5.63 12.98
C LEU A 289 2.27 4.41 12.97
N ALA A 290 0.98 4.59 13.24
CA ALA A 290 -0.03 3.56 13.05
C ALA A 290 -0.33 3.34 11.56
N ILE A 291 0.69 2.99 10.77
CA ILE A 291 0.67 2.90 9.30
C ILE A 291 -0.35 1.88 8.79
N SER A 292 -0.61 0.83 9.58
CA SER A 292 -1.68 -0.13 9.29
C SER A 292 -3.08 0.50 9.26
N ASN A 293 -3.25 1.73 9.72
CA ASN A 293 -4.50 2.48 9.58
C ASN A 293 -4.58 3.29 8.26
N CYS A 294 -3.48 3.41 7.51
CA CYS A 294 -3.38 4.20 6.28
C CYS A 294 -3.90 3.44 5.05
N HIS A 295 -5.09 2.86 5.14
CA HIS A 295 -5.74 2.10 4.08
C HIS A 295 -7.25 2.36 4.01
N SER A 296 -7.93 1.91 2.96
CA SER A 296 -9.36 2.17 2.73
C SER A 296 -10.32 1.12 3.34
N GLN A 297 -9.82 0.12 4.06
CA GLN A 297 -10.64 -0.99 4.58
C GLN A 297 -11.79 -0.55 5.50
N SER A 298 -11.65 0.58 6.20
CA SER A 298 -12.74 1.15 7.00
C SER A 298 -13.94 1.61 6.15
N CYS A 299 -13.67 2.10 4.92
CA CYS A 299 -14.70 2.44 3.94
C CYS A 299 -15.41 1.16 3.45
N GLU A 300 -14.66 0.13 3.08
CA GLU A 300 -15.22 -1.16 2.63
C GLU A 300 -16.04 -1.86 3.72
N SER A 301 -15.58 -1.79 4.97
CA SER A 301 -16.35 -2.27 6.13
C SER A 301 -17.68 -1.54 6.26
N THR A 302 -17.70 -0.22 6.09
CA THR A 302 -18.93 0.58 6.12
C THR A 302 -19.89 0.20 4.99
N PHE A 303 -19.38 0.00 3.76
CA PHE A 303 -20.22 -0.48 2.65
C PHE A 303 -20.77 -1.88 2.90
N THR A 304 -19.95 -2.77 3.45
CA THR A 304 -20.37 -4.14 3.80
C THR A 304 -21.46 -4.13 4.87
N LEU A 305 -21.26 -3.34 5.93
CA LEU A 305 -22.24 -3.19 7.01
C LEU A 305 -23.56 -2.61 6.48
N THR A 306 -23.52 -1.54 5.69
CA THR A 306 -24.75 -0.96 5.09
C THR A 306 -25.47 -1.92 4.15
N ARG A 307 -24.75 -2.76 3.40
CA ARG A 307 -25.35 -3.85 2.59
C ARG A 307 -25.99 -4.93 3.45
N SER A 308 -25.39 -5.28 4.60
CA SER A 308 -25.94 -6.26 5.53
C SER A 308 -27.15 -5.76 6.33
N MET A 309 -27.37 -4.44 6.39
CA MET A 309 -28.53 -3.83 7.05
C MET A 309 -29.78 -3.89 6.16
N SER A 310 -30.22 -5.09 5.82
CA SER A 310 -31.50 -5.34 5.17
C SER A 310 -32.52 -5.90 6.18
N GLY A 311 -33.81 -5.67 5.94
CA GLY A 311 -34.87 -6.19 6.79
C GLY A 311 -34.97 -7.72 6.69
N THR A 312 -35.65 -8.36 7.65
CA THR A 312 -35.79 -9.82 7.79
C THR A 312 -36.27 -10.54 6.52
N PHE A 313 -36.95 -9.83 5.62
CA PHE A 313 -37.48 -10.35 4.35
C PHE A 313 -36.92 -9.63 3.11
N SER A 314 -35.80 -8.93 3.24
CA SER A 314 -35.17 -8.19 2.14
C SER A 314 -33.72 -8.60 1.98
N SER A 315 -33.34 -9.02 0.78
CA SER A 315 -31.96 -9.27 0.35
C SER A 315 -31.41 -8.11 -0.50
N ILE A 316 -32.03 -6.93 -0.43
CA ILE A 316 -31.66 -5.79 -1.27
C ILE A 316 -30.30 -5.24 -0.84
N VAL A 317 -29.28 -5.62 -1.62
CA VAL A 317 -27.89 -5.17 -1.49
C VAL A 317 -27.60 -3.88 -2.27
N ASN A 318 -28.44 -3.53 -3.24
CA ASN A 318 -28.32 -2.31 -4.04
C ASN A 318 -29.33 -1.27 -3.56
N PHE A 319 -28.87 -0.05 -3.30
CA PHE A 319 -29.71 1.00 -2.73
C PHE A 319 -29.31 2.39 -3.25
N THR A 320 -30.26 3.32 -3.22
CA THR A 320 -30.01 4.72 -3.60
C THR A 320 -29.09 5.41 -2.58
N ILE A 321 -28.52 6.56 -2.95
CA ILE A 321 -27.72 7.38 -2.02
C ILE A 321 -28.52 7.77 -0.78
N GLU A 322 -29.80 8.12 -0.94
CA GLU A 322 -30.67 8.44 0.20
C GLU A 322 -30.81 7.25 1.15
N GLN A 323 -31.04 6.05 0.61
CA GLN A 323 -31.13 4.83 1.40
C GLN A 323 -29.79 4.50 2.07
N PHE A 324 -28.65 4.72 1.39
CA PHE A 324 -27.34 4.59 1.99
C PHE A 324 -27.16 5.54 3.17
N LEU A 325 -27.49 6.84 3.01
CA LEU A 325 -27.36 7.84 4.07
C LEU A 325 -28.21 7.48 5.30
N LYS A 326 -29.44 6.96 5.09
CA LYS A 326 -30.28 6.46 6.19
C LYS A 326 -29.64 5.29 6.93
N ARG A 327 -29.06 4.32 6.21
CA ARG A 327 -28.37 3.15 6.81
C ARG A 327 -27.09 3.56 7.52
N ALA A 328 -26.30 4.45 6.91
CA ALA A 328 -25.08 4.99 7.50
C ALA A 328 -25.36 5.76 8.80
N GLY A 329 -26.43 6.57 8.85
CA GLY A 329 -26.86 7.23 10.09
C GLY A 329 -27.17 6.23 11.21
N LYS A 330 -27.86 5.12 10.89
CA LYS A 330 -28.10 4.04 11.86
C LYS A 330 -26.79 3.38 12.33
N LEU A 331 -25.84 3.14 11.42
CA LEU A 331 -24.52 2.61 11.80
C LEU A 331 -23.74 3.54 12.72
N SER A 332 -23.80 4.85 12.48
CA SER A 332 -23.15 5.84 13.35
C SER A 332 -23.71 5.78 14.77
N VAL A 333 -25.04 5.72 14.93
CA VAL A 333 -25.70 5.56 16.23
C VAL A 333 -25.30 4.24 16.91
N LEU A 334 -25.27 3.13 16.17
CA LEU A 334 -24.83 1.84 16.71
C LEU A 334 -23.37 1.90 17.19
N THR A 335 -22.49 2.54 16.41
CA THR A 335 -21.08 2.70 16.75
C THR A 335 -20.90 3.57 17.99
N GLU A 336 -21.70 4.64 18.12
CA GLU A 336 -21.71 5.49 19.30
C GLU A 336 -22.15 4.72 20.55
N ILE A 337 -23.23 3.94 20.46
CA ILE A 337 -23.71 3.07 21.55
C ILE A 337 -22.64 2.03 21.93
N GLU A 338 -21.99 1.40 20.95
CA GLU A 338 -20.88 0.45 21.18
C GLU A 338 -19.72 1.14 21.93
N ASN A 339 -19.32 2.34 21.52
CA ASN A 339 -18.24 3.09 22.14
C ASN A 339 -18.58 3.55 23.58
N GLN A 340 -19.81 4.00 23.82
CA GLN A 340 -20.30 4.37 25.16
C GLN A 340 -20.42 3.14 26.08
N SER A 341 -20.79 1.99 25.54
CA SER A 341 -20.85 0.72 26.29
C SER A 341 -19.45 0.22 26.67
N GLY A 342 -18.48 0.33 25.75
CA GLY A 342 -17.10 -0.10 25.98
C GLY A 342 -16.30 0.82 26.92
N SER A 343 -16.66 2.09 27.02
CA SER A 343 -16.02 3.07 27.92
C SER A 343 -16.62 3.09 29.33
N GLY A 344 -17.63 2.26 29.62
CA GLY A 344 -18.28 2.20 30.93
C GLY A 344 -19.15 3.43 31.26
N GLN A 345 -19.45 4.27 30.26
CA GLN A 345 -20.24 5.49 30.44
C GLN A 345 -21.75 5.24 30.52
N LEU A 346 -22.22 4.03 30.13
CA LEU A 346 -23.62 3.65 30.22
C LEU A 346 -23.95 2.99 31.57
N LYS A 347 -25.02 3.47 32.23
CA LYS A 347 -25.59 2.88 33.45
C LYS A 347 -26.01 1.41 33.29
N CYS A 348 -26.30 0.98 32.06
CA CYS A 348 -26.59 -0.42 31.71
C CYS A 348 -25.80 -0.78 30.44
N PRO A 349 -24.70 -1.56 30.54
CA PRO A 349 -23.85 -1.87 29.40
C PRO A 349 -24.59 -2.83 28.45
N LEU A 350 -24.81 -2.39 27.21
CA LEU A 350 -25.33 -3.25 26.15
C LEU A 350 -24.25 -4.21 25.70
N LYS A 351 -24.44 -5.51 25.94
CA LYS A 351 -23.55 -6.57 25.43
C LYS A 351 -24.01 -7.00 24.05
N PHE A 352 -23.37 -6.47 23.01
CA PHE A 352 -23.49 -7.04 21.66
C PHE A 352 -22.75 -8.38 21.56
N PRO A 353 -23.25 -9.37 20.78
CA PRO A 353 -22.60 -10.68 20.60
C PRO A 353 -21.14 -10.63 20.08
N LYS A 354 -20.72 -9.49 19.53
CA LYS A 354 -19.34 -9.26 19.07
C LYS A 354 -18.37 -8.88 20.19
N HIS A 355 -18.84 -8.44 21.37
CA HIS A 355 -17.96 -8.05 22.47
C HIS A 355 -17.18 -9.24 23.04
N ASP A 356 -17.79 -10.43 23.09
CA ASP A 356 -17.13 -11.66 23.56
C ASP A 356 -15.95 -12.06 22.64
N LYS A 357 -16.08 -11.85 21.32
CA LYS A 357 -14.99 -12.10 20.36
C LYS A 357 -13.90 -11.02 20.35
N ARG A 358 -14.23 -9.77 20.69
CA ARG A 358 -13.27 -8.63 20.71
C ARG A 358 -12.38 -8.63 21.96
N GLN A 359 -12.89 -9.05 23.12
CA GLN A 359 -12.10 -9.10 24.36
C GLN A 359 -10.88 -10.03 24.27
N TRP A 360 -11.03 -11.18 23.58
CA TRP A 360 -9.92 -12.10 23.37
C TRP A 360 -8.83 -11.51 22.46
N LYS A 361 -9.22 -10.85 21.34
CA LYS A 361 -8.28 -10.17 20.44
C LYS A 361 -7.56 -8.99 21.11
N GLN A 362 -8.26 -8.19 21.91
CA GLN A 362 -7.66 -7.05 22.63
C GLN A 362 -6.62 -7.49 23.67
N THR A 363 -6.83 -8.64 24.33
CA THR A 363 -5.87 -9.18 25.32
C THR A 363 -4.57 -9.66 24.66
N ILE A 364 -4.65 -10.21 23.45
CA ILE A 364 -3.47 -10.64 22.68
C ILE A 364 -2.68 -9.43 22.15
N LEU A 365 -3.37 -8.42 21.60
CA LEU A 365 -2.74 -7.20 21.06
C LEU A 365 -2.11 -6.30 22.15
N LYS A 366 -2.73 -6.16 23.33
CA LYS A 366 -2.13 -5.40 24.45
C LYS A 366 -0.82 -5.98 24.96
N LYS A 367 -0.58 -7.28 24.75
CA LYS A 367 0.67 -7.96 25.12
C LYS A 367 1.79 -7.75 24.09
N GLN A 368 1.46 -7.28 22.87
CA GLN A 368 2.37 -7.13 21.73
C GLN A 368 2.80 -5.68 21.46
N THR A 369 2.04 -4.68 21.93
CA THR A 369 2.36 -3.25 21.75
C THR A 369 3.47 -2.70 22.65
N ALA A 370 4.02 -3.51 23.56
CA ALA A 370 5.08 -3.09 24.49
C ALA A 370 6.45 -2.83 23.82
N ASP A 371 6.66 -3.22 22.56
CA ASP A 371 7.97 -3.13 21.89
C ASP A 371 8.13 -1.95 20.90
N SER A 372 7.15 -1.07 20.77
CA SER A 372 7.22 0.08 19.84
C SER A 372 7.92 1.31 20.43
N SER A 373 9.15 1.14 20.95
CA SER A 373 9.90 2.29 21.45
C SER A 373 10.46 3.15 20.30
N ILE A 374 9.92 4.36 20.15
CA ILE A 374 10.34 5.38 19.17
C ILE A 374 11.76 5.89 19.41
N SER A 375 12.33 5.61 20.59
CA SER A 375 13.75 5.82 20.90
C SER A 375 14.71 5.08 19.96
N LEU A 376 14.22 4.21 19.07
CA LEU A 376 15.00 3.44 18.10
C LEU A 376 15.06 4.04 16.67
N LEU A 377 14.30 5.09 16.34
CA LEU A 377 14.27 5.69 15.00
C LEU A 377 15.32 6.80 14.86
N THR A 378 16.60 6.42 14.71
CA THR A 378 17.66 7.38 14.37
C THR A 378 17.84 7.49 12.86
N ILE A 379 18.29 8.65 12.37
CA ILE A 379 18.61 8.87 10.95
C ILE A 379 19.61 7.83 10.44
N ASP A 380 20.64 7.49 11.25
CA ASP A 380 21.63 6.47 10.89
C ASP A 380 21.00 5.07 10.72
N LYS A 381 20.05 4.69 11.58
CA LYS A 381 19.36 3.40 11.48
C LYS A 381 18.49 3.36 10.23
N ILE A 382 17.74 4.43 9.95
CA ILE A 382 16.94 4.56 8.73
C ILE A 382 17.84 4.44 7.49
N ARG A 383 18.95 5.18 7.46
CA ARG A 383 19.93 5.14 6.36
C ARG A 383 20.43 3.72 6.09
N LYS A 384 20.95 3.05 7.13
CA LYS A 384 21.45 1.67 7.04
C LYS A 384 20.36 0.71 6.55
N THR A 385 19.13 0.89 7.02
CA THR A 385 18.01 0.06 6.62
C THR A 385 17.62 0.25 5.16
N VAL A 386 17.59 1.49 4.66
CA VAL A 386 17.29 1.78 3.25
C VAL A 386 18.39 1.24 2.33
N TYR A 387 19.67 1.43 2.69
CA TYR A 387 20.79 0.87 1.91
C TYR A 387 20.79 -0.66 1.93
N ARG A 388 20.53 -1.29 3.08
CA ARG A 388 20.32 -2.74 3.14
C ARG A 388 19.17 -3.19 2.24
N ALA A 389 18.08 -2.43 2.16
CA ALA A 389 16.95 -2.74 1.29
C ALA A 389 17.34 -2.65 -0.20
N PHE A 390 18.15 -1.66 -0.56
CA PHE A 390 18.72 -1.53 -1.89
C PHE A 390 19.63 -2.72 -2.23
N ASP A 391 20.63 -3.01 -1.39
CA ASP A 391 21.58 -4.10 -1.61
C ASP A 391 20.86 -5.44 -1.76
N ASN A 392 19.87 -5.71 -0.91
CA ASN A 392 19.09 -6.95 -0.97
C ASN A 392 18.18 -7.02 -2.21
N GLY A 393 17.54 -5.91 -2.61
CA GLY A 393 16.74 -5.85 -3.83
C GLY A 393 17.60 -6.05 -5.08
N TYR A 394 18.79 -5.45 -5.10
CA TYR A 394 19.77 -5.62 -6.15
C TYR A 394 20.25 -7.08 -6.22
N ASN A 395 20.75 -7.63 -5.10
CA ASN A 395 21.23 -9.01 -5.04
C ASN A 395 20.14 -10.03 -5.42
N LEU A 396 18.88 -9.76 -5.08
CA LEU A 396 17.77 -10.62 -5.49
C LEU A 396 17.66 -10.69 -7.01
N LEU A 397 17.71 -9.55 -7.70
CA LEU A 397 17.61 -9.50 -9.17
C LEU A 397 18.87 -10.02 -9.88
N SER A 398 20.03 -10.02 -9.21
CA SER A 398 21.23 -10.71 -9.72
C SER A 398 20.99 -12.18 -10.01
N THR A 399 20.09 -12.84 -9.27
CA THR A 399 19.82 -14.28 -9.43
C THR A 399 19.18 -14.65 -10.77
N VAL A 400 18.71 -13.66 -11.52
CA VAL A 400 18.09 -13.81 -12.86
C VAL A 400 18.81 -12.96 -13.91
N ASP A 401 20.10 -12.66 -13.72
CA ASP A 401 20.98 -11.94 -14.65
C ASP A 401 20.61 -10.47 -14.96
N VAL A 402 19.67 -9.87 -14.23
CA VAL A 402 19.27 -8.46 -14.43
C VAL A 402 20.46 -7.51 -14.25
N ASN A 403 21.25 -7.72 -13.20
CA ASN A 403 22.32 -6.81 -12.82
C ASN A 403 23.50 -6.85 -13.77
N THR A 404 23.84 -8.03 -14.30
CA THR A 404 24.90 -8.22 -15.28
C THR A 404 24.69 -7.33 -16.51
N VAL A 405 23.44 -7.18 -16.96
CA VAL A 405 23.08 -6.30 -18.08
C VAL A 405 23.23 -4.83 -17.69
N LEU A 406 22.76 -4.45 -16.50
CA LEU A 406 22.86 -3.07 -16.00
C LEU A 406 24.31 -2.60 -15.83
N GLU A 407 25.18 -3.46 -15.31
CA GLU A 407 26.62 -3.19 -15.13
C GLU A 407 27.33 -3.03 -16.48
N LYS A 408 27.09 -3.94 -17.44
CA LYS A 408 27.63 -3.83 -18.80
C LYS A 408 27.32 -2.48 -19.45
N ARG A 409 26.14 -1.93 -19.18
CA ARG A 409 25.66 -0.68 -19.77
C ARG A 409 26.01 0.59 -18.97
N LYS A 410 26.72 0.47 -17.83
CA LYS A 410 27.07 1.58 -16.93
C LYS A 410 25.86 2.43 -16.51
N LYS A 411 24.70 1.80 -16.36
CA LYS A 411 23.44 2.47 -15.97
C LYS A 411 23.09 2.25 -14.49
N PHE A 412 24.06 1.80 -13.70
CA PHE A 412 23.84 1.47 -12.31
C PHE A 412 24.87 2.16 -11.41
N ASP A 413 24.47 3.30 -10.85
CA ASP A 413 25.09 3.90 -9.67
C ASP A 413 23.96 4.41 -8.77
N PHE A 414 24.02 4.08 -7.48
CA PHE A 414 23.09 4.56 -6.46
C PHE A 414 23.02 6.10 -6.40
N SER A 415 24.09 6.77 -6.89
CA SER A 415 24.21 8.23 -6.99
C SER A 415 23.83 8.81 -8.36
N SER A 416 23.62 7.99 -9.40
CA SER A 416 23.22 8.46 -10.73
C SER A 416 21.73 8.23 -10.95
N GLU A 417 20.99 9.34 -11.04
CA GLU A 417 19.71 9.51 -11.72
C GLU A 417 19.13 8.27 -12.44
N LEU A 418 18.48 7.38 -11.66
CA LEU A 418 17.46 6.46 -12.16
C LEU A 418 16.21 7.30 -12.48
N VAL A 419 16.29 8.09 -13.55
CA VAL A 419 15.19 8.96 -13.96
C VAL A 419 14.10 8.10 -14.59
N CYS A 420 12.96 7.98 -13.91
CA CYS A 420 11.70 7.74 -14.59
C CYS A 420 11.37 8.96 -15.48
N THR A 421 12.01 9.08 -16.65
CA THR A 421 11.51 9.96 -17.70
C THR A 421 10.39 9.25 -18.44
N SER A 422 9.22 9.24 -17.82
CA SER A 422 7.96 9.18 -18.55
C SER A 422 7.09 10.32 -18.03
N SER A 423 7.33 11.50 -18.59
CA SER A 423 6.45 12.65 -18.46
C SER A 423 5.07 12.28 -19.00
N VAL A 424 4.08 12.31 -18.11
CA VAL A 424 2.67 12.56 -18.45
C VAL A 424 2.16 13.67 -17.55
#